data_AF-A0A550JAS0-F1
#
_entry.id   AF-A0A550JAS0-F1
#
_cell.length_a   1.000
_cell.length_b   1.000
_cell.length_c   1.000
_cell.angle_alpha   90.00
_cell.angle_beta   90.00
_cell.angle_gamma   90.00
#
_symmetry.space_group_name_H-M   'P 1'
#
loop_
_entity.id
_entity.type
_entity.pdbx_description
1 polymer ?
#
loop_
_entity_poly.entity_id
_entity_poly.type
_entity_poly.pdbx_seq_one_letter_code
_entity_poly.pdbx_strand_id
1 'polypeptide(L)' 'MGVERKWFCTCGGTPLELEIPTTPVSEDEVDEPVCRRCGASPSSDPRKTLYYQDVETRED' A
#
# COMPACT_ATOMS: atom_id res chain seq x y z
N MET A 1 -12.38 -10.30 13.38
CA MET A 1 -11.18 -9.46 13.57
C MET A 1 -10.52 -9.34 12.22
N GLY A 2 -10.73 -8.20 11.55
CA GLY A 2 -10.05 -7.87 10.31
C GLY A 2 -8.68 -7.28 10.62
N VAL A 3 -7.70 -7.53 9.76
CA VAL A 3 -6.43 -6.79 9.77
C VAL A 3 -6.37 -6.03 8.46
N GLU A 4 -6.46 -4.71 8.53
CA GLU A 4 -6.32 -3.83 7.37
C GLU A 4 -4.86 -3.43 7.22
N ARG A 5 -4.22 -3.81 6.10
CA ARG A 5 -2.86 -3.37 5.79
C ARG A 5 -2.89 -2.04 5.06
N LYS A 6 -2.36 -0.99 5.69
CA LYS A 6 -2.14 0.32 5.10
C LYS A 6 -0.72 0.47 4.58
N TRP A 7 -0.57 1.08 3.41
CA TRP A 7 0.73 1.30 2.78
C TRP A 7 1.10 2.77 2.75
N PHE A 8 2.40 3.06 2.82
CA PHE A 8 2.90 4.42 2.87
C PHE A 8 4.19 4.55 2.06
N CYS A 9 4.39 5.70 1.42
CA CYS A 9 5.61 6.05 0.69
C CYS A 9 6.26 7.32 1.24
N THR A 10 7.58 7.31 1.42
CA THR A 10 8.37 8.45 1.94
C THR A 10 9.17 9.19 0.88
N CYS A 11 8.97 8.92 -0.41
CA CYS A 11 9.79 9.46 -1.50
C CYS A 11 9.82 10.99 -1.59
N GLY A 12 8.83 11.67 -1.01
CA GLY A 12 8.73 13.14 -1.00
C GLY A 12 9.14 13.79 0.33
N GLY A 13 9.78 13.04 1.24
CA GLY A 13 10.16 13.52 2.58
C GLY A 13 9.04 13.47 3.61
N THR A 14 7.79 13.30 3.20
CA THR A 14 6.65 13.03 4.07
C THR A 14 5.99 11.70 3.68
N PRO A 15 5.48 10.94 4.66
CA PRO A 15 4.75 9.71 4.39
C PRO A 15 3.42 10.02 3.69
N LEU A 16 3.26 9.46 2.51
CA LEU A 16 2.04 9.51 1.70
C LEU A 16 1.34 8.16 1.81
N GLU A 17 0.11 8.12 2.33
CA GLU A 17 -0.71 6.91 2.34
C GLU A 17 -1.02 6.48 0.90
N LEU A 18 -0.83 5.19 0.63
CA LEU A 18 -1.12 4.56 -0.64
C LEU A 18 -2.39 3.72 -0.49
N GLU A 19 -3.31 3.96 -1.41
CA GLU A 19 -4.54 3.19 -1.53
C GLU A 19 -4.28 1.95 -2.39
N ILE A 20 -4.61 0.77 -1.87
CA ILE A 20 -4.75 -0.43 -2.69
C ILE A 20 -6.07 -0.27 -3.44
N PRO A 21 -6.14 -0.44 -4.76
CA PRO A 21 -7.42 -0.38 -5.45
C PRO A 21 -8.32 -1.51 -4.91
N THR A 22 -9.40 -1.11 -4.29
CA THR A 22 -10.38 -1.98 -3.62
C THR A 22 -11.25 -2.77 -4.59
N THR A 23 -11.12 -2.50 -5.90
CA THR A 23 -11.74 -3.29 -6.96
C THR A 23 -10.71 -4.28 -7.51
N PRO A 24 -10.76 -5.57 -7.13
CA PRO A 24 -9.97 -6.57 -7.82
C PRO A 24 -10.35 -6.56 -9.29
N VAL A 25 -9.40 -6.23 -10.17
CA VAL A 25 -9.62 -6.26 -11.63
C VAL A 25 -9.70 -7.72 -12.12
N SER A 26 -9.17 -8.67 -11.35
CA SER A 26 -9.29 -10.12 -11.55
C SER A 26 -9.04 -10.86 -10.23
N GLU A 27 -9.71 -12.01 -10.02
CA GLU A 27 -9.58 -12.82 -8.80
C GLU A 27 -8.15 -13.35 -8.53
N ASP A 28 -7.27 -13.30 -9.54
CA ASP A 28 -5.90 -13.80 -9.50
C ASP A 28 -4.82 -12.71 -9.38
N GLU A 29 -5.16 -11.42 -9.51
CA GLU A 29 -4.18 -10.33 -9.43
C GLU A 29 -4.37 -9.51 -8.15
N VAL A 30 -3.45 -9.71 -7.19
CA VAL A 30 -3.35 -8.86 -6.01
C VAL A 30 -2.76 -7.54 -6.46
N ASP A 31 -3.61 -6.54 -6.67
CA ASP A 31 -3.16 -5.22 -7.08
C ASP A 31 -2.25 -4.62 -5.99
N GLU A 32 -1.04 -4.22 -6.38
CA GLU A 32 -0.06 -3.68 -5.47
C GLU A 32 -0.24 -2.15 -5.32
N PRO A 33 -0.04 -1.59 -4.12
CA PRO A 33 -0.09 -0.15 -3.92
C PRO A 33 1.06 0.53 -4.66
N VAL A 34 0.73 1.49 -5.51
CA VAL A 34 1.73 2.26 -6.28
C VAL A 34 1.74 3.72 -5.83
N CYS A 35 2.93 4.23 -5.51
CA CYS A 35 3.09 5.64 -5.20
C CYS A 35 2.88 6.52 -6.43
N ARG A 36 1.87 7.40 -6.40
CA ARG A 36 1.60 8.35 -7.50
C ARG A 36 2.69 9.41 -7.74
N ARG A 37 3.69 9.51 -6.85
CA ARG A 37 4.82 10.47 -6.98
C ARG A 37 6.04 9.86 -7.64
N CYS A 38 6.50 8.71 -7.17
CA CYS A 38 7.74 8.09 -7.65
C CYS A 38 7.51 6.77 -8.40
N GLY A 39 6.28 6.26 -8.42
CA GLY A 39 5.95 4.97 -9.03
C GLY A 39 6.39 3.75 -8.21
N ALA A 40 6.87 3.93 -6.98
CA ALA A 40 7.30 2.83 -6.13
C ALA A 40 6.12 1.91 -5.78
N SER A 41 6.34 0.60 -5.92
CA SER A 41 5.46 -0.49 -5.45
C SER A 41 6.28 -1.51 -4.65
N PRO A 42 5.67 -2.40 -3.85
CA PRO A 42 6.40 -3.39 -3.06
C PRO A 42 7.34 -4.26 -3.94
N SER A 43 6.89 -4.63 -5.14
CA SER A 43 7.73 -5.29 -6.15
C SER A 43 8.76 -4.38 -6.86
N SER A 44 8.58 -3.06 -6.84
CA SER A 44 9.36 -2.11 -7.63
C SER A 44 9.76 -0.85 -6.83
N ASP A 45 10.38 -1.06 -5.67
CA ASP A 45 10.90 0.01 -4.79
C ASP A 45 12.38 -0.21 -4.45
N PRO A 46 13.30 0.02 -5.41
CA PRO A 46 14.73 -0.18 -5.20
C PRO A 46 15.31 0.75 -4.12
N ARG A 47 14.60 1.84 -3.81
CA ARG A 47 15.01 2.84 -2.81
C ARG A 47 14.47 2.55 -1.41
N LYS A 48 13.66 1.50 -1.23
CA LYS A 48 13.04 1.13 0.06
C LYS A 48 12.33 2.31 0.72
N THR A 49 11.58 3.06 -0.09
CA THR A 49 10.76 4.20 0.35
C THR A 49 9.38 3.78 0.86
N LEU A 50 8.97 2.54 0.59
CA LEU A 50 7.70 1.98 1.01
C LEU A 50 7.77 1.27 2.36
N TYR A 51 6.70 1.41 3.14
CA TYR A 51 6.46 0.63 4.35
C TYR A 51 4.97 0.40 4.54
N TYR A 52 4.61 -0.63 5.31
CA TYR A 52 3.23 -0.97 5.62
C TYR A 52 2.97 -0.96 7.13
N GLN A 53 1.71 -0.75 7.51
CA GLN A 53 1.22 -0.88 8.88
C GLN A 53 -0.08 -1.70 8.87
N ASP A 54 -0.10 -2.74 9.69
CA ASP A 54 -1.25 -3.61 9.87
C ASP A 54 -2.10 -3.03 11.02
N VAL A 55 -3.33 -2.63 10.71
CA VAL A 55 -4.28 -2.03 11.65
C VAL A 55 -5.36 -3.05 11.96
N GLU A 56 -5.52 -3.42 13.23
CA GLU A 56 -6.63 -4.27 13.66
C GLU A 56 -7.95 -3.50 13.55
N THR A 57 -8.81 -3.93 12.64
CA THR A 57 -10.19 -3.47 12.56
C THR A 57 -11.06 -4.39 13.41
N ARG A 58 -11.52 -3.86 14.53
CA ARG A 58 -12.52 -4.53 15.36
C ARG A 58 -13.88 -4.36 14.70
N GLU A 59 -14.34 -5.40 14.02
CA GLU A 59 -15.74 -5.51 13.58
C GLU A 59 -16.59 -5.80 14.83
N ASP A 60 -17.53 -4.90 15.14
CA ASP A 60 -18.52 -5.02 16.23
C ASP A 60 -19.71 -5.87 15.79
#